data_AF-A0A2W1JWZ3-F1
#
_entry.id   AF-A0A2W1JWZ3-F1
#
_cell.length_a   1.000
_cell.length_b   1.000
_cell.length_c   1.000
_cell.angle_alpha   90.00
_cell.angle_beta   90.00
_cell.angle_gamma   90.00
#
_symmetry.space_group_name_H-M   'P 1'
#
loop_
_entity.id
_entity.type
_entity.pdbx_description
1 polymer ?
#
loop_
_entity_poly.entity_id
_entity_poly.type
_entity_poly.pdbx_seq_one_letter_code
_entity_poly.pdbx_strand_id
1 'polypeptide(L)'
;MLFIDSIPYKLGSTFEAISIDLQLVKHFTENLSLYRSYRSSEIYLFGKMFESVCYLWFHNNTLDIVDYVFHKSHYVFIKDSINEELPLEYNLRQDPNINEVRPYTYFNKTAISLVELKREYFKLQVSSIPSMPLIKTD
;
A
#
# COMPACT_ATOMS: atom_id res chain seq x y z
N MET A 1 11.17 -5.38 14.73
CA MET A 1 10.03 -4.49 14.43
C MET A 1 9.48 -4.96 13.09
N LEU A 2 8.16 -5.13 12.95
CA LEU A 2 7.60 -5.61 11.69
C LEU A 2 7.40 -4.42 10.74
N PHE A 3 7.67 -4.60 9.45
CA PHE A 3 7.49 -3.59 8.39
C PHE A 3 6.17 -2.84 8.50
N ILE A 4 5.08 -3.54 8.82
CA ILE A 4 3.73 -2.98 8.95
C ILE A 4 3.69 -1.87 10.01
N ASP A 5 4.45 -2.01 11.10
CA ASP A 5 4.51 -1.03 12.18
C ASP A 5 5.35 0.21 11.81
N SER A 6 6.13 0.13 10.73
CA SER A 6 6.94 1.26 10.22
C SER A 6 6.15 2.19 9.30
N ILE A 7 4.93 1.83 8.91
CA ILE A 7 4.12 2.59 7.97
C ILE A 7 3.51 3.81 8.67
N PRO A 8 3.75 5.05 8.17
CA PRO A 8 3.26 6.27 8.81
C PRO A 8 1.75 6.36 9.00
N TYR A 9 0.97 5.80 8.07
CA TYR A 9 -0.50 5.80 8.16
C TYR A 9 -1.00 4.47 8.66
N LYS A 10 -1.52 4.48 9.88
CA LYS A 10 -2.10 3.30 10.51
C LYS A 10 -3.48 3.01 9.94
N LEU A 11 -3.64 1.83 9.33
CA LEU A 11 -4.94 1.30 8.91
C LEU A 11 -5.92 1.27 10.08
N GLY A 12 -7.20 1.54 9.80
CA GLY A 12 -8.25 1.67 10.81
C GLY A 12 -8.33 3.04 11.50
N SER A 13 -7.41 3.97 11.21
CA SER A 13 -7.49 5.35 11.69
C SER A 13 -8.65 6.09 11.04
N THR A 14 -9.27 7.02 11.77
CA THR A 14 -10.34 7.87 11.23
C THR A 14 -9.78 9.01 10.38
N PHE A 15 -10.59 9.57 9.48
CA PHE A 15 -10.20 10.76 8.69
C PHE A 15 -9.70 11.91 9.58
N GLU A 16 -10.44 12.23 10.64
CA GLU A 16 -10.10 13.30 11.58
C GLU A 16 -8.72 13.12 12.23
N ALA A 17 -8.32 11.88 12.52
CA ALA A 17 -7.02 11.59 13.11
C ALA A 17 -5.83 11.94 12.19
N ILE A 18 -6.06 12.07 10.88
CA ILE A 18 -4.99 12.21 9.87
C ILE A 18 -5.24 13.32 8.84
N SER A 19 -6.29 14.14 8.97
CA SER A 19 -6.74 15.07 7.92
C SER A 19 -5.90 16.33 7.72
N ILE A 20 -4.97 16.65 8.63
CA ILE A 20 -4.24 17.94 8.64
C ILE A 20 -3.45 18.19 7.35
N ASP A 21 -2.92 17.12 6.73
CA ASP A 21 -2.03 17.22 5.56
C ASP A 21 -2.62 16.56 4.30
N LEU A 22 -3.95 16.42 4.24
CA LEU A 22 -4.64 15.71 3.15
C LEU A 22 -5.27 16.66 2.14
N GLN A 23 -5.01 16.39 0.86
CA GLN A 23 -5.80 16.92 -0.26
C GLN A 23 -6.83 15.90 -0.69
N LEU A 24 -8.10 16.28 -0.67
CA LEU A 24 -9.15 15.49 -1.33
C LEU A 24 -8.89 15.45 -2.85
N VAL A 25 -8.70 14.26 -3.39
CA VAL A 25 -8.54 14.05 -4.84
C VAL A 25 -9.87 13.71 -5.47
N LYS A 26 -10.66 12.83 -4.84
CA LYS A 26 -11.89 12.32 -5.43
C LYS A 26 -12.85 11.71 -4.40
N HIS A 27 -14.14 11.99 -4.57
CA HIS A 27 -15.22 11.19 -4.02
C HIS A 27 -15.71 10.19 -5.06
N PHE A 28 -15.91 8.93 -4.65
CA PHE A 28 -16.45 7.88 -5.50
C PHE A 28 -17.91 7.58 -5.16
N THR A 29 -18.21 7.51 -3.87
CA THR A 29 -19.56 7.30 -3.32
C THR A 29 -19.70 8.12 -2.04
N GLU A 30 -20.87 8.08 -1.39
CA GLU A 30 -21.11 8.72 -0.09
C GLU A 30 -20.09 8.28 0.97
N ASN A 31 -19.58 7.05 0.86
CA ASN A 31 -18.74 6.43 1.88
C ASN A 31 -17.30 6.22 1.44
N LEU A 32 -16.95 6.41 0.16
CA LEU A 32 -15.60 6.15 -0.36
C LEU A 32 -14.95 7.42 -0.91
N SER A 33 -13.84 7.79 -0.28
CA SER A 33 -13.07 8.99 -0.62
C SER A 33 -11.59 8.69 -0.75
N LEU A 34 -10.95 9.32 -1.73
CA LEU A 34 -9.51 9.22 -1.98
C LEU A 34 -8.84 10.56 -1.72
N TYR A 35 -7.83 10.53 -0.87
CA TYR A 35 -7.01 11.67 -0.53
C TYR A 35 -5.57 11.42 -0.95
N ARG A 36 -4.88 12.50 -1.30
CA ARG A 36 -3.43 12.53 -1.43
C ARG A 36 -2.87 13.14 -0.16
N SER A 37 -1.84 12.54 0.41
CA SER A 37 -1.12 13.15 1.53
C SER A 37 0.10 13.93 1.07
N TYR A 38 0.31 15.11 1.64
CA TYR A 38 1.52 15.92 1.45
C TYR A 38 2.61 15.64 2.47
N ARG A 39 2.26 15.01 3.60
CA ARG A 39 3.22 14.66 4.66
C ARG A 39 4.25 13.61 4.24
N SER A 40 4.09 12.99 3.08
CA SER A 40 4.86 11.81 2.66
C SER A 40 5.53 11.96 1.29
N SER A 41 5.95 13.18 0.92
CA SER A 41 6.90 13.33 -0.19
C SER A 41 8.19 12.55 0.09
N GLU A 42 8.56 12.41 1.36
CA GLU A 42 9.65 11.56 1.85
C GLU A 42 9.08 10.57 2.88
N ILE A 43 9.34 9.28 2.70
CA ILE A 43 9.00 8.21 3.65
C ILE A 43 10.24 7.45 4.07
N TYR A 44 10.35 7.13 5.36
CA TYR A 44 11.43 6.32 5.89
C TYR A 44 10.98 4.87 6.04
N LEU A 45 11.52 3.97 5.22
CA LEU A 45 11.26 2.52 5.25
C LEU A 45 12.59 1.78 5.20
N PHE A 46 12.70 0.64 5.89
CA PHE A 46 13.89 -0.23 5.81
C PHE A 46 15.23 0.50 6.05
N GLY A 47 15.23 1.48 6.96
CA GLY A 47 16.43 2.28 7.24
C GLY A 47 16.80 3.31 6.17
N LYS A 48 15.96 3.54 5.16
CA LYS A 48 16.21 4.47 4.05
C LYS A 48 15.04 5.42 3.83
N MET A 49 15.38 6.62 3.35
CA MET A 49 14.42 7.61 2.90
C MET A 49 14.10 7.41 1.42
N PHE A 50 12.83 7.48 1.07
CA PHE A 50 12.33 7.38 -0.30
C PHE A 50 11.44 8.55 -0.64
N GLU A 51 11.60 9.07 -1.85
CA GLU A 51 10.59 9.95 -2.41
C GLU A 51 9.37 9.15 -2.86
N SER A 52 8.18 9.55 -2.41
CA SER A 52 6.94 8.83 -2.72
C SER A 52 5.76 9.76 -2.89
N VAL A 53 4.76 9.33 -3.66
CA VAL A 53 3.42 9.93 -3.59
C VAL A 53 2.52 8.99 -2.81
N CYS A 54 1.91 9.50 -1.74
CA CYS A 54 1.03 8.73 -0.88
C CYS A 54 -0.45 9.05 -1.12
N TYR A 55 -1.25 8.01 -1.33
CA TYR A 55 -2.70 8.09 -1.45
C TYR A 55 -3.38 7.25 -0.38
N LEU A 56 -4.44 7.82 0.21
CA LEU A 56 -5.18 7.26 1.33
C LEU A 56 -6.63 7.06 0.92
N TRP A 57 -7.11 5.82 1.01
CA TRP A 57 -8.49 5.46 0.72
C TRP A 57 -9.28 5.30 2.01
N PHE A 58 -10.32 6.09 2.15
CA PHE A 58 -11.21 6.03 3.30
C PHE A 58 -12.55 5.46 2.90
N HIS A 59 -12.98 4.45 3.64
CA HIS A 59 -14.33 3.91 3.59
C HIS A 59 -15.04 4.16 4.92
N ASN A 60 -16.22 4.77 4.91
CA ASN A 60 -16.94 5.16 6.15
C ASN A 60 -16.04 5.91 7.15
N ASN A 61 -15.31 6.92 6.68
CA ASN A 61 -14.32 7.68 7.45
C ASN A 61 -13.15 6.86 8.03
N THR A 62 -12.99 5.59 7.67
CA THR A 62 -11.92 4.71 8.17
C THR A 62 -10.90 4.44 7.07
N LEU A 63 -9.62 4.59 7.39
CA LEU A 63 -8.53 4.32 6.45
C LEU A 63 -8.36 2.82 6.22
N ASP A 64 -8.67 2.37 5.01
CA ASP A 64 -8.58 0.95 4.63
C ASP A 64 -7.38 0.63 3.73
N ILE A 65 -6.94 1.59 2.92
CA ILE A 65 -5.85 1.35 1.96
C ILE A 65 -4.89 2.54 1.96
N VAL A 66 -3.60 2.22 2.00
CA VAL A 66 -2.49 3.15 1.80
C VAL A 66 -1.73 2.72 0.56
N ASP A 67 -1.62 3.64 -0.40
CA ASP A 67 -0.93 3.44 -1.66
C ASP A 67 0.29 4.37 -1.70
N TYR A 68 1.50 3.81 -1.73
CA TYR A 68 2.74 4.54 -1.94
C TYR A 68 3.26 4.31 -3.35
N VAL A 69 3.45 5.38 -4.11
CA VAL A 69 3.97 5.32 -5.48
C VAL A 69 5.44 5.72 -5.49
N PHE A 70 6.28 4.83 -6.00
CA PHE A 70 7.74 4.97 -6.06
C PHE A 70 8.25 4.80 -7.49
N HIS A 71 9.44 5.34 -7.78
CA HIS A 71 10.16 5.06 -9.03
C HIS A 71 10.67 3.61 -9.06
N LYS A 72 10.64 2.95 -10.23
CA LYS A 72 11.01 1.53 -10.42
C LYS A 72 12.43 1.19 -9.99
N SER A 73 13.33 2.16 -9.95
CA SER A 73 14.68 2.00 -9.40
C SER A 73 14.71 1.46 -7.97
N HIS A 74 13.64 1.64 -7.19
CA HIS A 74 13.53 1.15 -5.81
C HIS A 74 12.85 -0.22 -5.68
N TYR A 75 12.33 -0.78 -6.77
CA TYR A 75 11.45 -1.95 -6.71
C TYR A 75 12.10 -3.18 -6.07
N VAL A 76 13.29 -3.57 -6.57
CA VAL A 76 14.02 -4.73 -6.05
C VAL A 76 14.35 -4.56 -4.58
N PHE A 77 14.89 -3.39 -4.20
CA PHE A 77 15.22 -3.09 -2.81
C PHE A 77 14.00 -3.18 -1.88
N ILE A 78 12.87 -2.57 -2.25
CA ILE A 78 11.66 -2.60 -1.43
C ILE A 78 11.11 -4.02 -1.33
N LYS A 79 11.06 -4.77 -2.43
CA LYS A 79 10.59 -6.16 -2.44
C LYS A 79 11.43 -7.05 -1.52
N ASP A 80 12.75 -6.96 -1.63
CA ASP A 80 13.65 -7.80 -0.86
C ASP A 80 13.60 -7.44 0.62
N SER A 81 13.57 -6.14 0.95
CA SER A 81 13.46 -5.68 2.34
C SER A 81 12.14 -6.12 3.01
N ILE A 82 11.01 -6.11 2.27
CA ILE A 82 9.74 -6.66 2.80
C ILE A 82 9.89 -8.15 3.13
N ASN A 83 10.52 -8.92 2.24
CA ASN A 83 10.72 -10.37 2.46
C ASN A 83 11.72 -10.68 3.58
N GLU A 84 12.66 -9.78 3.86
CA GLU A 84 13.58 -9.92 5.00
C GLU A 84 12.87 -9.67 6.34
N GLU A 85 11.85 -8.81 6.37
CA GLU A 85 11.10 -8.48 7.59
C GLU A 85 9.89 -9.38 7.85
N LEU A 86 9.41 -10.11 6.85
CA LEU A 86 8.29 -11.06 6.98
C LEU A 86 8.79 -12.47 7.30
N PRO A 87 7.99 -13.30 8.01
CA PRO A 87 8.26 -14.73 8.10
C PRO A 87 8.22 -15.38 6.71
N LEU A 88 9.07 -16.39 6.48
CA LEU A 88 9.29 -17.01 5.17
C LEU A 88 8.01 -17.46 4.46
N GLU A 89 7.05 -18.01 5.21
CA GLU A 89 5.78 -18.48 4.68
C GLU A 89 4.89 -17.34 4.14
N TYR A 90 5.12 -16.11 4.58
CA TYR A 90 4.42 -14.88 4.19
C TYR A 90 5.23 -13.99 3.24
N ASN A 91 6.35 -14.46 2.70
CA ASN A 91 7.07 -13.71 1.66
C ASN A 91 6.14 -13.35 0.49
N LEU A 92 6.40 -12.22 -0.14
CA LEU A 92 5.70 -11.77 -1.34
C LEU A 92 5.88 -12.80 -2.46
N ARG A 93 4.78 -13.44 -2.85
CA ARG A 93 4.73 -14.41 -3.95
C ARG A 93 4.08 -13.76 -5.17
N GLN A 94 4.50 -14.16 -6.37
CA GLN A 94 3.73 -13.81 -7.58
C GLN A 94 2.33 -14.43 -7.46
N ASP A 95 1.30 -13.65 -7.75
CA ASP A 95 -0.05 -14.18 -7.86
C ASP A 95 -0.13 -15.14 -9.06
N PRO A 96 -0.40 -16.44 -8.84
CA PRO A 96 -0.44 -17.41 -9.93
C PRO A 96 -1.63 -17.20 -10.88
N ASN A 97 -2.60 -16.34 -10.52
CA ASN A 97 -3.82 -16.10 -11.29
C ASN A 97 -3.84 -14.75 -12.04
N ILE A 98 -2.78 -13.95 -11.95
CA ILE A 98 -2.70 -12.63 -12.57
C ILE A 98 -1.53 -12.62 -13.57
N ASN A 99 -1.82 -12.32 -14.85
CA ASN A 99 -0.80 -12.17 -15.90
C ASN A 99 0.11 -10.94 -15.66
N GLU A 100 -0.28 -10.03 -14.77
CA GLU A 100 0.55 -8.95 -14.25
C GLU A 100 1.41 -9.47 -13.09
N VAL A 101 2.70 -9.14 -13.10
CA VAL A 101 3.64 -9.46 -12.02
C VAL A 101 3.26 -8.64 -10.79
N ARG A 102 2.35 -9.18 -9.97
CA ARG A 102 1.90 -8.57 -8.72
C ARG A 102 2.33 -9.43 -7.53
N PRO A 103 3.53 -9.20 -6.96
CA PRO A 103 3.89 -9.82 -5.70
C PRO A 103 2.90 -9.41 -4.61
N TYR A 104 2.33 -10.37 -3.90
CA TYR A 104 1.38 -10.12 -2.81
C TYR A 104 1.59 -11.07 -1.64
N THR A 105 1.10 -10.65 -0.47
CA THR A 105 0.97 -11.48 0.73
C THR A 105 -0.11 -10.93 1.65
N TYR A 106 -0.55 -11.75 2.60
CA TYR A 106 -1.46 -11.35 3.67
C TYR A 106 -0.88 -11.82 5.00
N PHE A 107 -0.52 -10.87 5.86
CA PHE A 107 0.09 -11.13 7.15
C PHE A 107 -0.47 -10.19 8.21
N ASN A 108 -0.80 -10.73 9.38
CA ASN A 108 -1.33 -9.96 10.51
C ASN A 108 -2.51 -9.03 10.15
N LYS A 109 -3.49 -9.57 9.42
CA LYS A 109 -4.67 -8.86 8.90
C LYS A 109 -4.39 -7.74 7.89
N THR A 110 -3.16 -7.65 7.39
CA THR A 110 -2.74 -6.64 6.42
C THR A 110 -2.34 -7.31 5.11
N ALA A 111 -2.96 -6.90 4.03
CA ALA A 111 -2.52 -7.24 2.68
C ALA A 111 -1.42 -6.27 2.24
N ILE A 112 -0.34 -6.84 1.71
CA ILE A 112 0.77 -6.08 1.14
C ILE A 112 0.90 -6.53 -0.32
N SER A 113 0.98 -5.58 -1.24
CA SER A 113 1.24 -5.91 -2.64
C SER A 113 2.09 -4.86 -3.33
N LEU A 114 2.90 -5.32 -4.28
CA LEU A 114 3.64 -4.47 -5.21
C LEU A 114 2.97 -4.55 -6.58
N VAL A 115 2.55 -3.41 -7.12
CA VAL A 115 1.84 -3.31 -8.39
C VAL A 115 2.66 -2.46 -9.34
N GLU A 116 3.10 -3.01 -10.46
CA GLU A 116 3.70 -2.21 -11.52
C GLU A 116 2.67 -1.24 -12.09
N LEU A 117 3.04 0.03 -12.23
CA LEU A 117 2.23 1.02 -12.90
C LEU A 117 2.75 1.22 -14.34
N LYS A 118 1.94 1.83 -15.20
CA LYS A 118 2.43 2.31 -16.51
C LYS A 118 3.60 3.30 -16.27
N ARG A 119 4.64 3.26 -17.12
CA ARG A 119 5.89 4.05 -17.02
C ARG A 119 6.91 3.51 -15.99
N GLU A 120 7.81 4.37 -15.51
CA GLU A 120 8.91 4.09 -14.58
C GLU A 120 8.50 4.06 -13.09
N TYR A 121 7.26 3.69 -12.77
CA TYR A 121 6.76 3.68 -11.39
C TYR A 121 6.14 2.34 -10.99
N PHE A 122 6.10 2.10 -9.68
CA PHE A 122 5.32 1.02 -9.06
C PHE A 122 4.64 1.52 -7.81
N LYS A 123 3.66 0.76 -7.34
CA LYS A 123 2.88 1.05 -6.15
C LYS A 123 3.09 -0.03 -5.10
N LEU A 124 3.49 0.37 -3.90
CA LEU A 124 3.36 -0.44 -2.69
C LEU A 124 1.99 -0.15 -2.09
N GLN A 125 1.12 -1.14 -2.09
CA GLN A 125 -0.20 -1.07 -1.49
C GLN A 125 -0.23 -1.85 -0.19
N VAL A 126 -0.72 -1.20 0.86
CA VAL A 126 -0.96 -1.79 2.18
C VAL A 126 -2.44 -1.62 2.51
N SER A 127 -3.13 -2.70 2.86
CA SER A 127 -4.59 -2.71 2.96
C SER A 127 -5.09 -3.57 4.12
N SER A 128 -6.13 -3.10 4.82
CA SER A 128 -6.90 -3.90 5.79
C SER A 128 -7.81 -4.91 5.10
N ILE A 129 -8.15 -4.63 3.85
CA ILE A 129 -8.99 -5.45 2.99
C ILE A 129 -8.06 -6.34 2.16
N PRO A 130 -8.07 -7.67 2.34
CA PRO A 130 -7.37 -8.54 1.42
C PRO A 130 -7.90 -8.29 0.01
N SER A 131 -7.01 -8.21 -0.99
CA SER A 131 -7.42 -8.26 -2.40
C SER A 131 -8.46 -9.39 -2.50
N MET A 132 -9.69 -9.08 -2.88
CA MET A 132 -10.67 -10.15 -3.08
C MET A 132 -10.02 -11.14 -4.05
N PRO A 133 -10.04 -12.47 -3.78
CA PRO A 133 -9.75 -13.41 -4.85
C PRO A 133 -10.72 -13.04 -5.98
N LEU A 134 -10.18 -12.66 -7.13
CA LEU A 134 -10.98 -12.45 -8.32
C LEU A 134 -11.75 -13.76 -8.52
N ILE A 135 -13.07 -13.71 -8.32
CA ILE A 135 -13.95 -14.81 -8.69
C ILE A 135 -13.68 -15.03 -10.18
N LYS A 136 -13.10 -16.18 -10.53
CA LYS A 136 -13.03 -16.62 -11.92
C LYS A 136 -14.46 -16.61 -12.43
N THR A 137 -14.78 -15.71 -13.34
CA THR A 137 -15.91 -15.92 -14.23
C THR A 137 -15.48 -16.99 -15.20
N ASP A 138 -16.10 -18.17 -15.09
CA ASP A 138 -15.99 -19.28 -16.04
C ASP A 138 -16.35 -18.83 -17.47
#